data_AF-A0A5K0ZAU1-F1
#
_entry.id   AF-A0A5K0ZAU1-F1
#
_cell.length_a   1.000
_cell.length_b   1.000
_cell.length_c   1.000
_cell.angle_alpha   90.00
_cell.angle_beta   90.00
_cell.angle_gamma   90.00
#
_symmetry.space_group_name_H-M   'P 1'
#
loop_
_entity.id
_entity.type
_entity.pdbx_description
1 polymer ?
#
loop_
_entity_poly.entity_id
_entity_poly.type
_entity_poly.pdbx_seq_one_letter_code
_entity_poly.pdbx_strand_id
1 'polypeptide(L)'
;YAYTLKVDEKSDVYSFGVVLLELITGRRPLGDFGDGVDIVQWAKMATNCTKEQVMDIIDARLGQMPQEEAMHMFFIAMLCLQEHSVERPTMREVVQMLSEFPTKRTTH
;
A
#
# COMPACT_ATOMS: atom_id res chain seq x y z
N TYR A 1 32.95 -4.11 -5.74
CA TYR A 1 31.87 -3.29 -6.31
C TYR A 1 30.60 -4.14 -6.28
N ALA A 2 29.94 -4.22 -5.13
CA ALA A 2 28.78 -5.11 -4.91
C ALA A 2 27.79 -4.53 -3.88
N TYR A 3 27.76 -3.20 -3.75
CA TYR A 3 26.94 -2.49 -2.76
C TYR A 3 25.87 -1.59 -3.39
N THR A 4 25.81 -1.51 -4.72
CA THR A 4 24.85 -0.66 -5.44
C THR A 4 23.55 -1.38 -5.81
N LEU A 5 23.53 -2.73 -5.91
CA LEU A 5 22.32 -3.50 -6.24
C LEU A 5 21.29 -3.54 -5.10
N LYS A 6 21.72 -3.59 -3.84
CA LYS A 6 20.83 -3.56 -2.66
C LYS A 6 20.05 -2.25 -2.51
N VAL A 7 20.50 -1.18 -3.16
CA VAL A 7 19.93 0.17 -3.03
C VAL A 7 18.70 0.36 -3.91
N ASP A 8 18.47 -0.53 -4.89
CA ASP A 8 17.36 -0.39 -5.86
C ASP A 8 16.14 -1.23 -5.48
N GLU A 9 16.31 -2.50 -5.11
CA GLU A 9 15.18 -3.42 -4.86
C GLU A 9 14.23 -2.92 -3.75
N LYS A 10 14.76 -2.31 -2.69
CA LYS A 10 13.95 -1.76 -1.59
C LYS A 10 13.32 -0.42 -1.95
N SER A 11 13.89 0.29 -2.91
CA SER A 11 13.33 1.52 -3.47
C SER A 11 12.18 1.20 -4.43
N ASP A 12 12.30 0.11 -5.19
CA ASP A 12 11.21 -0.45 -6.00
C ASP A 12 10.03 -0.89 -5.12
N VAL A 13 10.31 -1.58 -4.00
CA VAL A 13 9.26 -1.97 -3.05
C VAL A 13 8.54 -0.74 -2.49
N TYR A 14 9.27 0.31 -2.12
CA TYR A 14 8.66 1.54 -1.63
C TYR A 14 7.78 2.20 -2.71
N SER A 15 8.32 2.32 -3.92
CA SER A 15 7.60 2.90 -5.07
C SER A 15 6.34 2.11 -5.39
N PHE A 16 6.40 0.78 -5.31
CA PHE A 16 5.23 -0.08 -5.44
C PHE A 16 4.20 0.16 -4.33
N GLY A 17 4.64 0.36 -3.08
CA GLY A 17 3.77 0.76 -1.98
C GLY A 17 3.04 2.08 -2.24
N VAL A 18 3.71 3.07 -2.84
CA VAL A 18 3.08 4.34 -3.25
C VAL A 18 2.01 4.10 -4.32
N VAL A 19 2.32 3.26 -5.32
CA VAL A 19 1.36 2.89 -6.37
C VAL A 19 0.15 2.15 -5.77
N LEU A 20 0.35 1.25 -4.81
CA LEU A 20 -0.76 0.60 -4.12
C LEU A 20 -1.67 1.62 -3.42
N LEU A 21 -1.11 2.63 -2.75
CA LEU A 21 -1.91 3.71 -2.16
C LEU A 21 -2.65 4.54 -3.21
N GLU A 22 -2.03 4.87 -4.33
CA GLU A 22 -2.69 5.57 -5.44
C GLU A 22 -3.88 4.76 -5.96
N LEU A 23 -3.74 3.44 -6.09
CA LEU A 23 -4.82 2.55 -6.51
C LEU A 23 -5.94 2.43 -5.46
N ILE A 24 -5.59 2.29 -4.18
CA ILE A 24 -6.58 2.17 -3.08
C ILE A 24 -7.39 3.47 -2.95
N THR A 25 -6.74 4.62 -3.08
CA THR A 25 -7.34 5.92 -2.74
C THR A 25 -7.85 6.69 -3.94
N GLY A 26 -7.41 6.32 -5.15
CA GLY A 26 -7.72 7.04 -6.38
C GLY A 26 -7.03 8.40 -6.51
N ARG A 27 -6.04 8.67 -5.65
CA ARG A 27 -5.36 9.97 -5.53
C ARG A 27 -3.93 9.87 -6.04
N ARG A 28 -3.45 10.95 -6.66
CA ARG A 28 -2.06 11.04 -7.11
C ARG A 28 -1.10 11.12 -5.92
N PRO A 29 0.12 10.55 -6.02
CA PRO A 29 1.09 10.54 -4.92
C PRO A 29 1.50 11.92 -4.38
N LEU A 30 1.58 12.91 -5.28
CA LEU A 30 1.88 14.32 -4.97
C LEU A 30 0.63 15.20 -5.17
N GLY A 31 -0.53 14.69 -4.77
CA GLY A 31 -1.79 15.40 -4.82
C GLY A 31 -1.88 16.57 -3.84
N ASP A 32 -3.01 17.26 -3.85
CA ASP A 32 -3.28 18.38 -2.96
C ASP A 32 -3.74 17.87 -1.58
N PHE A 33 -2.79 17.36 -0.79
CA PHE A 33 -3.02 16.89 0.58
C PHE A 33 -2.79 17.98 1.64
N GLY A 34 -2.41 19.20 1.21
CA GLY A 34 -1.98 20.30 2.09
C GLY A 34 -0.52 20.19 2.54
N ASP A 35 0.08 21.33 2.90
CA ASP A 35 1.38 21.45 3.59
C ASP A 35 2.57 20.62 3.05
N GLY A 36 2.60 20.33 1.74
CA GLY A 36 3.66 19.53 1.13
C GLY A 36 3.68 18.05 1.58
N VAL A 37 2.57 17.57 2.14
CA VAL A 37 2.37 16.20 2.59
C VAL A 37 2.16 15.30 1.38
N ASP A 38 2.89 14.19 1.31
CA ASP A 38 2.67 13.17 0.29
C ASP A 38 1.54 12.20 0.67
N ILE A 39 1.11 11.38 -0.30
CA ILE A 39 0.06 10.38 -0.09
C ILE A 39 0.36 9.42 1.07
N VAL A 40 1.63 9.15 1.39
CA VAL A 40 2.04 8.20 2.42
C VAL A 40 1.76 8.79 3.80
N GLN A 41 2.24 10.00 4.04
CA GLN A 41 2.02 10.69 5.31
C GLN A 41 0.54 11.04 5.49
N TRP A 42 -0.14 11.49 4.43
CA TRP A 42 -1.58 11.73 4.47
C TRP A 42 -2.36 10.47 4.83
N ALA A 43 -2.07 9.33 4.18
CA ALA A 43 -2.77 8.07 4.45
C ALA A 43 -2.54 7.60 5.89
N LYS A 44 -1.32 7.71 6.42
CA LYS A 44 -1.01 7.38 7.82
C LYS A 44 -1.82 8.23 8.81
N MET A 45 -1.93 9.53 8.55
CA MET A 45 -2.73 10.45 9.38
C MET A 45 -4.22 10.14 9.28
N ALA A 46 -4.73 9.96 8.06
CA ALA A 46 -6.15 9.73 7.80
C ALA A 46 -6.65 8.40 8.39
N THR A 47 -5.79 7.38 8.51
CA THR A 47 -6.15 6.08 9.07
C THR A 47 -5.65 5.84 10.49
N ASN A 48 -5.05 6.86 11.12
CA ASN A 48 -4.35 6.72 12.41
C ASN A 48 -3.37 5.52 12.45
N CYS A 49 -2.74 5.21 11.31
CA CYS A 49 -1.89 4.04 11.09
C CYS A 49 -2.58 2.68 11.34
N THR A 50 -3.91 2.62 11.32
CA THR A 50 -4.70 1.39 11.50
C THR A 50 -5.29 0.93 10.18
N LYS A 51 -5.24 -0.37 9.90
CA LYS A 51 -5.80 -0.91 8.65
C LYS A 51 -7.32 -0.84 8.64
N GLU A 52 -7.95 -0.83 9.81
CA GLU A 52 -9.40 -0.81 10.00
C GLU A 52 -10.03 0.47 9.45
N GLN A 53 -9.27 1.58 9.44
CA GLN A 53 -9.70 2.89 8.94
C GLN A 53 -9.43 3.09 7.44
N VAL A 54 -8.95 2.07 6.71
CA VAL A 54 -8.77 2.17 5.24
C VAL A 54 -10.05 2.56 4.51
N MET A 55 -11.22 2.18 5.06
CA MET A 55 -12.52 2.44 4.45
C MET A 55 -12.83 3.95 4.34
N ASP A 56 -12.17 4.78 5.14
CA ASP A 56 -12.36 6.23 5.13
C ASP A 56 -11.59 6.91 3.98
N ILE A 57 -10.61 6.21 3.40
CA ILE A 57 -9.72 6.75 2.35
C ILE A 57 -9.84 6.02 1.01
N ILE A 58 -10.65 4.97 0.93
CA ILE A 58 -10.81 4.16 -0.28
C ILE A 58 -11.48 4.98 -1.40
N ASP A 59 -11.03 4.78 -2.64
CA ASP A 59 -11.65 5.40 -3.82
C ASP A 59 -13.09 4.90 -3.96
N ALA A 60 -14.05 5.81 -3.97
CA ALA A 60 -15.46 5.51 -4.16
C ALA A 60 -15.74 4.76 -5.49
N ARG A 61 -14.85 4.87 -6.48
CA ARG A 61 -14.93 4.15 -7.76
C ARG A 61 -14.60 2.66 -7.64
N LEU A 62 -13.95 2.23 -6.56
CA LEU A 62 -13.67 0.81 -6.29
C LEU A 62 -14.94 0.02 -5.91
N GLY A 63 -16.10 0.69 -5.78
CA GLY A 63 -17.40 0.04 -5.69
C GLY A 63 -17.51 -0.88 -4.48
N GLN A 64 -17.97 -2.12 -4.69
CA GLN A 64 -18.13 -3.14 -3.65
C GLN A 64 -16.86 -3.96 -3.39
N MET A 65 -15.69 -3.31 -3.34
CA MET A 65 -14.48 -4.01 -2.87
C MET A 65 -14.76 -4.55 -1.45
N PRO A 66 -14.57 -5.86 -1.19
CA PRO A 66 -14.74 -6.40 0.15
C PRO A 66 -13.83 -5.68 1.13
N GLN A 67 -14.38 -5.31 2.29
CA GLN A 67 -13.64 -4.55 3.31
C GLN A 67 -12.35 -5.28 3.72
N GLU A 68 -12.38 -6.61 3.85
CA GLU A 68 -11.19 -7.41 4.17
C GLU A 68 -10.10 -7.32 3.08
N GLU A 69 -10.48 -7.25 1.80
CA GLU A 69 -9.55 -7.07 0.68
C GLU A 69 -8.86 -5.71 0.75
N ALA A 70 -9.64 -4.65 0.97
CA ALA A 70 -9.11 -3.30 1.11
C ALA A 70 -8.15 -3.19 2.30
N MET A 71 -8.51 -3.75 3.46
CA MET A 71 -7.66 -3.77 4.64
C MET A 71 -6.35 -4.51 4.39
N HIS A 72 -6.41 -5.65 3.69
CA HIS A 72 -5.24 -6.45 3.39
C HIS A 72 -4.30 -5.75 2.41
N MET A 73 -4.85 -5.18 1.34
CA MET A 73 -4.07 -4.39 0.37
C MET A 73 -3.41 -3.17 1.03
N PHE A 74 -4.14 -2.46 1.89
CA PHE A 74 -3.60 -1.32 2.63
C PHE A 74 -2.51 -1.74 3.61
N PHE A 75 -2.69 -2.86 4.32
CA PHE A 75 -1.66 -3.40 5.20
C PHE A 75 -0.36 -3.71 4.43
N ILE A 76 -0.45 -4.35 3.27
CA ILE A 76 0.70 -4.63 2.41
C ILE A 76 1.36 -3.32 1.93
N ALA A 77 0.57 -2.32 1.54
CA ALA A 77 1.10 -1.00 1.17
C ALA A 77 1.88 -0.37 2.33
N MET A 78 1.36 -0.42 3.57
CA MET A 78 2.04 0.11 4.75
C MET A 78 3.36 -0.62 5.07
N LEU A 79 3.44 -1.94 4.83
CA LEU A 79 4.70 -2.69 4.94
C LEU A 79 5.72 -2.27 3.88
N CYS A 80 5.27 -2.01 2.64
CA CYS A 80 6.15 -1.54 1.58
C CYS A 80 6.70 -0.12 1.85
N LEU A 81 5.93 0.69 2.56
CA LEU A 81 6.20 2.11 2.85
C LEU A 81 6.89 2.34 4.21
N GLN A 82 7.50 1.30 4.79
CA GLN A 82 8.32 1.46 5.98
C GLN A 82 9.49 2.42 5.72
N GLU A 83 9.79 3.26 6.71
CA GLU A 83 10.85 4.25 6.62
C GLU A 83 12.20 3.55 6.47
N HIS A 84 12.47 2.54 7.30
CA HIS A 84 13.67 1.73 7.20
C HIS A 84 13.54 0.65 6.12
N SER A 85 14.46 0.67 5.15
CA SER A 85 14.45 -0.27 4.01
C SER A 85 14.58 -1.74 4.41
N VAL A 86 15.14 -2.02 5.59
CA VAL A 86 15.31 -3.39 6.12
C VAL A 86 13.98 -4.00 6.56
N GLU A 87 13.00 -3.16 6.93
CA GLU A 87 11.68 -3.58 7.41
C GLU A 87 10.69 -3.80 6.26
N ARG A 88 10.99 -3.22 5.08
CA ARG A 88 10.21 -3.45 3.88
C ARG A 88 10.34 -4.92 3.48
N PRO A 89 9.29 -5.57 2.97
CA PRO A 89 9.38 -6.92 2.41
C PRO A 89 10.24 -6.95 1.13
N THR A 90 10.47 -8.14 0.59
CA THR A 90 10.93 -8.35 -0.78
C THR A 90 9.74 -8.34 -1.74
N MET A 91 9.94 -8.02 -3.02
CA MET A 91 8.85 -8.10 -4.01
C MET A 91 8.22 -9.49 -4.10
N ARG A 92 8.99 -10.56 -3.85
CA ARG A 92 8.46 -11.92 -3.79
C ARG A 92 7.47 -12.09 -2.64
N GLU A 93 7.80 -11.60 -1.45
CA GLU A 93 6.90 -11.64 -0.29
C GLU A 93 5.66 -10.77 -0.54
N VAL A 94 5.81 -9.60 -1.18
CA VAL A 94 4.68 -8.73 -1.57
C VAL A 94 3.70 -9.48 -2.47
N VAL A 95 4.18 -10.14 -3.53
CA VAL A 95 3.35 -10.94 -4.43
C VAL A 95 2.68 -12.09 -3.70
N GLN A 96 3.40 -12.77 -2.81
CA GLN A 96 2.84 -13.87 -2.01
C GLN A 96 1.71 -13.37 -1.12
N MET A 97 1.92 -12.29 -0.35
CA MET A 97 0.88 -11.70 0.50
C MET A 97 -0.35 -11.26 -0.30
N LEU A 98 -0.15 -10.65 -1.48
CA LEU A 98 -1.26 -10.27 -2.37
C LEU A 98 -2.02 -11.50 -2.90
N SER A 99 -1.34 -12.62 -3.13
CA SER A 99 -1.92 -13.85 -3.68
C SER A 99 -2.61 -14.71 -2.62
N GLU A 100 -2.21 -14.59 -1.35
CA GLU A 100 -2.75 -15.37 -0.23
C GLU A 100 -4.08 -14.84 0.31
N PHE A 101 -4.58 -13.71 -0.22
CA PHE A 101 -5.91 -13.25 0.17
C PHE A 101 -6.94 -14.32 -0.25
N PRO A 102 -7.70 -14.91 0.70
CA PRO A 102 -8.66 -15.94 0.39
C PRO A 102 -9.79 -15.32 -0.40
N THR A 103 -9.66 -15.33 -1.73
CA THR A 103 -10.80 -15.14 -2.62
C THR A 103 -11.74 -16.27 -2.26
N LYS A 104 -12.80 -15.97 -1.51
CA LYS A 104 -13.99 -16.82 -1.55
C LYS A 104 -14.46 -16.75 -2.99
N ARG A 105 -13.92 -17.63 -3.84
CA ARG A 105 -14.50 -17.91 -5.14
C ARG A 105 -15.89 -18.42 -4.82
N THR A 106 -16.87 -17.55 -4.86
CA THR A 106 -18.27 -17.93 -5.02
C THR A 106 -18.33 -18.64 -6.37
N THR A 107 -18.03 -19.94 -6.36
CA THR A 107 -18.47 -20.87 -7.38
C THR A 107 -19.98 -20.83 -7.33
N HIS A 108 -20.57 -20.06 -8.26
CA HIS A 108 -21.94 -20.26 -8.70
C HIS A 108 -21.99 -21.46 -9.63
#